data_AF-A0A1Q7GA01-F1
#
_entry.id   AF-A0A1Q7GA01-F1
#
_cell.length_a   1.000
_cell.length_b   1.000
_cell.length_c   1.000
_cell.angle_alpha   90.00
_cell.angle_beta   90.00
_cell.angle_gamma   90.00
#
_symmetry.space_group_name_H-M   'P 1'
#
loop_
_entity.id
_entity.type
_entity.pdbx_description
1 polymer ?
#
loop_
_entity_poly.entity_id
_entity_poly.type
_entity_poly.pdbx_seq_one_letter_code
_entity_poly.pdbx_strand_id
1 'polypeptide(L)'
;MANDQFPGGSRRLWWLAAIAYGLANILLHEPANDIAKRLVVVLGLQLFLWSTRAFFLAGAVLVLFLCRHLLRDSQTVRRLLIFIPFAAALDLSLVIYPSERIHYPQYAILTWMAFKAGGQALPAVLLSFIFGYLDEANQHWVLYANDPIAYFDWNDVVLNLLAALGGLVLLPQENVRKVPTKRILAAAGAWTLGMSLLVFLLNPDPYLMRSQKTDSFWLVSSVKTHYHVLTATEGTILLGVVLIVTAGLYWPDRSRAPAVAIPLLAEEGWLRRAERRRRRGGQTGETFRPN
;
A
#
# COMPACT_ATOMS: atom_id res chain seq x y z
N MET A 1 -19.68 16.51 4.51
CA MET A 1 -19.83 15.30 5.35
C MET A 1 -18.95 15.49 6.57
N ALA A 2 -19.54 15.30 7.75
CA ALA A 2 -19.02 15.77 9.03
C ALA A 2 -17.65 15.17 9.37
N ASN A 3 -16.78 16.01 9.93
CA ASN A 3 -15.60 15.62 10.68
C ASN A 3 -16.04 14.80 11.91
N ASP A 4 -16.25 13.50 11.73
CA ASP A 4 -16.18 12.58 12.87
C ASP A 4 -14.71 12.48 13.27
N GLN A 5 -14.35 13.40 14.16
CA GLN A 5 -13.17 13.32 14.99
C GLN A 5 -13.27 12.01 15.78
N PHE A 6 -12.66 10.97 15.23
CA PHE A 6 -12.36 9.73 15.93
C PHE A 6 -11.80 10.09 17.33
N PRO A 7 -12.53 9.79 18.44
CA PRO A 7 -12.03 10.07 19.78
C PRO A 7 -10.68 9.36 19.92
N GLY A 8 -9.67 10.02 20.48
CA GLY A 8 -8.26 9.60 20.41
C GLY A 8 -7.95 8.14 20.80
N GLY A 9 -8.84 7.47 21.54
CA GLY A 9 -8.76 6.04 21.81
C GLY A 9 -8.89 5.15 20.57
N SER A 10 -9.71 5.53 19.59
CA SER A 10 -9.93 4.75 18.37
C SER A 10 -8.72 4.74 17.42
N ARG A 11 -7.96 5.84 17.31
CA ARG A 11 -6.75 5.89 16.48
C ARG A 11 -5.64 4.97 17.00
N ARG A 12 -5.47 4.89 18.33
CA ARG A 12 -4.49 3.98 18.95
C ARG A 12 -4.83 2.52 18.66
N LEU A 13 -6.12 2.16 18.74
CA LEU A 13 -6.58 0.82 18.38
C LEU A 13 -6.31 0.49 16.91
N TRP A 14 -6.53 1.44 15.99
CA TRP A 14 -6.18 1.24 14.58
C TRP A 14 -4.68 1.09 14.34
N TRP A 15 -3.83 1.83 15.05
CA TRP A 15 -2.37 1.62 14.98
C TRP A 15 -1.97 0.24 15.49
N LEU A 16 -2.51 -0.18 16.63
CA LEU A 16 -2.27 -1.52 17.16
C LEU A 16 -2.75 -2.61 16.19
N ALA A 17 -3.94 -2.45 15.61
CA ALA A 17 -4.47 -3.38 14.62
C ALA A 17 -3.59 -3.43 13.36
N ALA A 18 -3.18 -2.28 12.81
CA ALA A 18 -2.33 -2.22 11.63
C ALA A 18 -0.95 -2.86 11.87
N ILE A 19 -0.31 -2.57 13.01
CA ILE A 19 0.99 -3.16 13.37
C ILE A 19 0.84 -4.66 13.63
N ALA A 20 -0.17 -5.08 14.39
CA ALA A 20 -0.42 -6.49 14.66
C ALA A 20 -0.71 -7.27 13.38
N TYR A 21 -1.51 -6.70 12.47
CA TYR A 21 -1.80 -7.30 11.16
C TYR A 21 -0.54 -7.39 10.29
N GLY A 22 0.25 -6.32 10.20
CA GLY A 22 1.50 -6.30 9.45
C GLY A 22 2.54 -7.30 10.00
N LEU A 23 2.67 -7.41 11.32
CA LEU A 23 3.53 -8.42 11.95
C LEU A 23 2.99 -9.83 11.76
N ALA A 24 1.67 -10.02 11.84
CA ALA A 24 1.06 -11.32 11.60
C ALA A 24 1.33 -11.82 10.17
N ASN A 25 1.31 -10.94 9.17
CA ASN A 25 1.67 -11.30 7.79
C ASN A 25 3.08 -11.91 7.71
N ILE A 26 4.05 -11.26 8.36
CA ILE A 26 5.45 -11.72 8.36
C ILE A 26 5.62 -13.01 9.17
N LEU A 27 5.06 -13.06 10.37
CA LEU A 27 5.30 -14.14 11.33
C LEU A 27 4.48 -15.41 11.04
N LEU A 28 3.33 -15.28 10.36
CA LEU A 28 2.45 -16.39 10.03
C LEU A 28 2.56 -16.83 8.57
N HIS A 29 3.54 -16.30 7.82
CA HIS A 29 3.74 -16.64 6.42
C HIS A 29 3.93 -18.15 6.21
N GLU A 30 4.89 -18.78 6.89
CA GLU A 30 5.14 -20.23 6.79
C GLU A 30 3.93 -21.07 7.25
N PRO A 31 3.28 -20.80 8.40
CA PRO A 31 2.03 -21.45 8.77
C PRO A 31 0.92 -21.35 7.70
N ALA A 32 0.77 -20.20 7.05
CA ALA A 32 -0.21 -20.01 5.98
C ALA A 32 0.15 -20.86 4.74
N ASN A 33 1.44 -20.91 4.37
CA ASN A 33 1.93 -21.78 3.30
C ASN A 33 1.70 -23.27 3.60
N ASP A 34 1.87 -23.69 4.85
CA ASP A 34 1.62 -25.07 5.26
C ASP A 34 0.13 -25.44 5.19
N ILE A 35 -0.76 -24.51 5.53
CA ILE A 35 -2.20 -24.70 5.30
C ILE A 35 -2.48 -24.85 3.80
N ALA A 36 -1.92 -24.00 2.96
CA ALA A 36 -2.08 -24.09 1.51
C ALA A 36 -1.56 -25.43 0.95
N LYS A 37 -0.38 -25.88 1.39
CA LYS A 37 0.18 -27.19 1.02
C LYS A 37 -0.74 -28.34 1.42
N ARG A 38 -1.28 -28.32 2.64
CA ARG A 38 -2.26 -29.33 3.11
C ARG A 38 -3.53 -29.33 2.26
N LEU A 39 -4.04 -28.15 1.90
CA LEU A 39 -5.19 -28.04 1.01
C LEU A 39 -4.90 -28.59 -0.39
N VAL A 40 -3.70 -28.36 -0.94
CA VAL A 40 -3.28 -28.96 -2.22
C VAL A 40 -3.22 -30.48 -2.13
N VAL A 41 -2.71 -31.04 -1.03
CA VAL A 41 -2.67 -32.50 -0.80
C VAL A 41 -4.08 -33.10 -0.73
N VAL A 42 -5.01 -32.42 -0.05
CA VAL A 42 -6.38 -32.93 0.17
C VAL A 42 -7.28 -32.76 -1.06
N LEU A 43 -7.22 -31.59 -1.72
CA LEU A 43 -8.12 -31.25 -2.84
C LEU A 43 -7.56 -31.67 -4.20
N GLY A 44 -6.24 -31.87 -4.28
CA GLY A 44 -5.51 -31.92 -5.54
C GLY A 44 -5.26 -30.51 -6.12
N LEU A 45 -4.15 -30.38 -6.85
CA LEU A 45 -3.67 -29.09 -7.37
C LEU A 45 -4.73 -28.37 -8.22
N GLN A 46 -5.40 -29.05 -9.15
CA GLN A 46 -6.36 -28.40 -10.05
C GLN A 46 -7.57 -27.82 -9.30
N LEU A 47 -8.15 -28.58 -8.37
CA LEU A 47 -9.29 -28.10 -7.59
C LEU A 47 -8.89 -26.96 -6.65
N PHE A 48 -7.67 -27.01 -6.09
CA PHE A 48 -7.12 -25.90 -5.30
C PHE A 48 -6.99 -24.61 -6.14
N LEU A 49 -6.43 -24.69 -7.35
CA LEU A 49 -6.28 -23.53 -8.24
C LEU A 49 -7.63 -22.96 -8.70
N TRP A 50 -8.62 -23.81 -8.96
CA TRP A 50 -9.98 -23.34 -9.30
C TRP A 50 -10.68 -22.70 -8.10
N SER A 51 -10.57 -23.30 -6.92
CA SER A 51 -11.15 -22.78 -5.68
C SER A 51 -10.58 -21.40 -5.32
N THR A 52 -9.27 -21.21 -5.46
CA THR A 52 -8.62 -19.90 -5.21
C THR A 52 -9.10 -18.83 -6.21
N ARG A 53 -9.17 -19.14 -7.51
CA ARG A 53 -9.74 -18.22 -8.51
C ARG A 53 -11.19 -17.84 -8.19
N ALA A 54 -12.02 -18.82 -7.85
CA ALA A 54 -13.42 -18.58 -7.50
C ALA A 54 -13.55 -17.72 -6.23
N PHE A 55 -12.71 -17.96 -5.23
CA PHE A 55 -12.65 -17.16 -4.01
C PHE A 55 -12.30 -15.69 -4.30
N PHE A 56 -11.25 -15.43 -5.08
CA PHE A 56 -10.88 -14.04 -5.43
C PHE A 56 -11.93 -13.35 -6.29
N LEU A 57 -12.57 -14.07 -7.22
CA LEU A 57 -13.68 -13.52 -8.01
C LEU A 57 -14.87 -13.16 -7.13
N ALA A 58 -15.27 -14.05 -6.21
CA ALA A 58 -16.35 -13.79 -5.26
C ALA A 58 -16.01 -12.59 -4.35
N GLY A 59 -14.77 -12.51 -3.88
CA GLY A 59 -14.27 -11.37 -3.10
C GLY A 59 -14.34 -10.05 -3.89
N ALA A 60 -13.89 -10.05 -5.14
CA ALA A 60 -13.97 -8.87 -6.01
C ALA A 60 -15.42 -8.42 -6.25
N VAL A 61 -16.33 -9.35 -6.51
CA VAL A 61 -17.78 -9.07 -6.65
C VAL A 61 -18.35 -8.50 -5.36
N LEU A 62 -18.00 -9.06 -4.20
CA LEU A 62 -18.45 -8.57 -2.90
C LEU A 62 -17.94 -7.15 -2.63
N VAL A 63 -16.65 -6.88 -2.87
CA VAL A 63 -16.06 -5.54 -2.73
C VAL A 63 -16.76 -4.57 -3.67
N LEU A 64 -16.97 -4.92 -4.94
CA LEU A 64 -17.69 -4.08 -5.89
C LEU A 64 -19.12 -3.78 -5.41
N PHE A 65 -19.81 -4.78 -4.87
CA PHE A 65 -21.16 -4.62 -4.32
C PHE A 65 -21.18 -3.68 -3.11
N LEU A 66 -20.29 -3.87 -2.13
CA LEU A 66 -20.21 -3.06 -0.91
C LEU A 66 -19.75 -1.63 -1.22
N CYS A 67 -18.82 -1.47 -2.15
CA CYS A 67 -18.23 -0.21 -2.57
C CYS A 67 -18.93 0.41 -3.79
N ARG A 68 -20.08 -0.11 -4.24
CA ARG A 68 -20.80 0.39 -5.44
C ARG A 68 -21.15 1.87 -5.39
N HIS A 69 -21.32 2.40 -4.18
CA HIS A 69 -21.58 3.83 -3.95
C HIS A 69 -20.39 4.71 -4.38
N LEU A 70 -19.16 4.19 -4.32
CA LEU A 70 -17.95 4.88 -4.77
C LEU A 70 -17.90 5.01 -6.30
N LEU A 71 -18.57 4.12 -7.04
CA LEU A 71 -18.68 4.22 -8.50
C LEU A 71 -19.54 5.40 -8.97
N ARG A 72 -20.28 6.04 -8.05
CA ARG A 72 -20.99 7.29 -8.34
C ARG A 72 -20.06 8.51 -8.37
N ASP A 73 -18.88 8.41 -7.77
CA ASP A 73 -17.88 9.47 -7.78
C ASP A 73 -17.02 9.37 -9.04
N SER A 74 -17.17 10.36 -9.93
CA SER A 74 -16.40 10.48 -11.17
C SER A 74 -14.87 10.43 -10.95
N GLN A 75 -14.37 10.94 -9.82
CA GLN A 75 -12.94 10.89 -9.51
C GLN A 75 -12.51 9.46 -9.21
N THR A 76 -13.25 8.76 -8.34
CA THR A 76 -12.98 7.35 -8.03
C THR A 76 -13.06 6.47 -9.27
N VAL A 77 -14.03 6.67 -10.15
CA VAL A 77 -14.12 5.94 -11.44
C VAL A 77 -12.90 6.20 -12.30
N ARG A 78 -12.49 7.47 -12.47
CA ARG A 78 -11.29 7.81 -13.25
C ARG A 78 -10.03 7.14 -12.68
N ARG A 79 -9.91 7.11 -11.35
CA ARG A 79 -8.81 6.43 -10.65
C ARG A 79 -8.77 4.94 -10.96
N LEU A 80 -9.91 4.27 -10.84
CA LEU A 80 -10.05 2.85 -11.17
C LEU A 80 -9.72 2.58 -12.64
N LEU A 81 -10.18 3.43 -13.57
CA LEU A 81 -9.90 3.27 -15.00
C LEU A 81 -8.41 3.42 -15.36
N ILE A 82 -7.65 4.18 -14.58
CA ILE A 82 -6.19 4.29 -14.76
C ILE A 82 -5.47 3.13 -14.06
N PHE A 83 -5.91 2.78 -12.85
CA PHE A 83 -5.25 1.78 -12.01
C PHE A 83 -5.49 0.34 -12.50
N ILE A 84 -6.72 -0.02 -12.85
CA ILE A 84 -7.09 -1.41 -13.20
C ILE A 84 -6.31 -1.94 -14.40
N PRO A 85 -6.18 -1.24 -15.54
CA PRO A 85 -5.41 -1.77 -16.67
C PRO A 85 -3.94 -2.00 -16.32
N PHE A 86 -3.36 -1.08 -15.54
CA PHE A 86 -1.99 -1.20 -15.08
C PHE A 86 -1.81 -2.38 -14.11
N ALA A 87 -2.71 -2.49 -13.14
CA ALA A 87 -2.72 -3.59 -12.17
C ALA A 87 -2.92 -4.95 -12.86
N ALA A 88 -3.82 -5.03 -13.84
CA ALA A 88 -4.07 -6.24 -14.62
C ALA A 88 -2.86 -6.63 -15.47
N ALA A 89 -2.17 -5.67 -16.09
CA ALA A 89 -0.95 -5.96 -16.83
C ALA A 89 0.14 -6.57 -15.93
N LEU A 90 0.31 -6.05 -14.71
CA LEU A 90 1.25 -6.61 -13.74
C LEU A 90 0.79 -7.98 -13.20
N ASP A 91 -0.49 -8.14 -12.84
CA ASP A 91 -1.05 -9.44 -12.41
C ASP A 91 -0.78 -10.52 -13.46
N LEU A 92 -1.10 -10.24 -14.73
CA LEU A 92 -0.96 -11.19 -15.83
C LEU A 92 0.51 -11.48 -16.20
N SER A 93 1.45 -10.63 -15.80
CA SER A 93 2.86 -10.76 -16.15
C SER A 93 3.71 -11.31 -15.00
N LEU A 94 3.32 -11.09 -13.76
CA LEU A 94 4.15 -11.37 -12.58
C LEU A 94 3.62 -12.53 -11.73
N VAL A 95 2.31 -12.75 -11.69
CA VAL A 95 1.71 -13.81 -10.85
C VAL A 95 1.92 -15.18 -11.48
N ILE A 96 2.50 -16.10 -10.72
CA ILE A 96 2.80 -17.48 -11.14
C ILE A 96 1.61 -18.38 -10.77
N TYR A 97 1.21 -18.35 -9.50
CA TYR A 97 0.10 -19.13 -8.95
C TYR A 97 -1.08 -18.23 -8.55
N PRO A 98 -2.34 -18.63 -8.83
CA PRO A 98 -3.52 -17.88 -8.39
C PRO A 98 -3.57 -17.57 -6.89
N SER A 99 -2.92 -18.36 -6.04
CA SER A 99 -2.83 -18.13 -4.60
C SER A 99 -2.01 -16.89 -4.22
N GLU A 100 -1.04 -16.49 -5.03
CA GLU A 100 -0.25 -15.24 -4.81
C GLU A 100 -1.15 -14.01 -4.87
N ARG A 101 -2.34 -14.09 -5.47
CA ARG A 101 -3.31 -12.98 -5.41
C ARG A 101 -3.76 -12.64 -3.99
N ILE A 102 -3.37 -13.42 -2.97
CA ILE A 102 -3.56 -13.08 -1.55
C ILE A 102 -2.87 -11.78 -1.16
N HIS A 103 -1.75 -11.43 -1.82
CA HIS A 103 -1.05 -10.17 -1.62
C HIS A 103 -2.00 -8.96 -1.80
N TYR A 104 -2.92 -9.02 -2.77
CA TYR A 104 -3.89 -7.95 -3.03
C TYR A 104 -4.75 -7.58 -1.82
N PRO A 105 -5.63 -8.45 -1.29
CA PRO A 105 -6.41 -8.11 -0.11
C PRO A 105 -5.53 -7.89 1.12
N GLN A 106 -4.42 -8.62 1.27
CA GLN A 106 -3.54 -8.52 2.44
C GLN A 106 -3.02 -7.08 2.64
N TYR A 107 -2.37 -6.52 1.62
CA TYR A 107 -1.80 -5.16 1.74
C TYR A 107 -2.82 -4.05 1.44
N ALA A 108 -3.92 -4.33 0.73
CA ALA A 108 -5.02 -3.37 0.64
C ALA A 108 -5.69 -3.14 2.00
N ILE A 109 -5.94 -4.21 2.77
CA ILE A 109 -6.52 -4.14 4.12
C ILE A 109 -5.56 -3.40 5.07
N LEU A 110 -4.27 -3.73 5.03
CA LEU A 110 -3.27 -3.05 5.85
C LEU A 110 -3.21 -1.54 5.55
N THR A 111 -3.25 -1.16 4.26
CA THR A 111 -3.32 0.25 3.85
C THR A 111 -4.57 0.92 4.42
N TRP A 112 -5.73 0.27 4.35
CA TRP A 112 -6.96 0.80 4.91
C TRP A 112 -6.88 1.01 6.43
N MET A 113 -6.35 0.04 7.18
CA MET A 113 -6.14 0.16 8.63
C MET A 113 -5.17 1.30 8.97
N ALA A 114 -4.04 1.37 8.26
CA ALA A 114 -3.05 2.42 8.43
C ALA A 114 -3.63 3.82 8.11
N PHE A 115 -4.50 3.91 7.11
CA PHE A 115 -5.21 5.15 6.81
C PHE A 115 -6.21 5.52 7.91
N LYS A 116 -6.95 4.57 8.47
CA LYS A 116 -7.83 4.82 9.63
C LYS A 116 -7.05 5.29 10.86
N ALA A 117 -5.81 4.81 11.02
CA ALA A 117 -4.94 5.17 12.13
C ALA A 117 -4.30 6.57 11.96
N GLY A 118 -3.71 6.84 10.79
CA GLY A 118 -2.91 8.04 10.52
C GLY A 118 -3.67 9.17 9.81
N GLY A 119 -4.81 8.87 9.17
CA GLY A 119 -5.61 9.82 8.39
C GLY A 119 -4.95 10.34 7.12
N GLN A 120 -3.81 9.74 6.71
CA GLN A 120 -3.03 10.22 5.56
C GLN A 120 -2.74 9.07 4.60
N ALA A 121 -2.95 9.35 3.31
CA ALA A 121 -2.75 8.39 2.23
C ALA A 121 -1.30 7.87 2.12
N LEU A 122 -0.28 8.74 2.19
CA LEU A 122 1.13 8.36 1.86
C LEU A 122 1.65 7.45 2.93
N PRO A 123 1.56 7.88 4.20
CA PRO A 123 2.07 7.05 5.27
C PRO A 123 1.35 5.70 5.29
N ALA A 124 0.06 5.65 4.94
CA ALA A 124 -0.68 4.39 4.87
C ALA A 124 -0.14 3.43 3.78
N VAL A 125 0.03 3.92 2.55
CA VAL A 125 0.60 3.14 1.44
C VAL A 125 2.04 2.74 1.75
N LEU A 126 2.88 3.68 2.17
CA LEU A 126 4.29 3.42 2.46
C LEU A 126 4.45 2.44 3.61
N LEU A 127 3.64 2.53 4.66
CA LEU A 127 3.66 1.57 5.76
C LEU A 127 3.30 0.17 5.26
N SER A 128 2.21 0.05 4.48
CA SER A 128 1.81 -1.24 3.94
C SER A 128 2.85 -1.83 3.00
N PHE A 129 3.46 -0.99 2.15
CA PHE A 129 4.56 -1.39 1.29
C PHE A 129 5.78 -1.85 2.10
N ILE A 130 6.16 -1.13 3.16
CA ILE A 130 7.29 -1.51 4.04
C ILE A 130 7.01 -2.87 4.68
N PHE A 131 5.81 -3.12 5.20
CA PHE A 131 5.47 -4.44 5.74
C PHE A 131 5.52 -5.53 4.67
N GLY A 132 5.10 -5.25 3.44
CA GLY A 132 5.19 -6.20 2.33
C GLY A 132 6.63 -6.49 1.91
N TYR A 133 7.46 -5.47 1.82
CA TYR A 133 8.89 -5.63 1.57
C TYR A 133 9.56 -6.43 2.69
N LEU A 134 9.21 -6.16 3.95
CA LEU A 134 9.75 -6.87 5.10
C LEU A 134 9.29 -8.33 5.17
N ASP A 135 8.11 -8.66 4.65
CA ASP A 135 7.66 -10.05 4.51
C ASP A 135 8.54 -10.81 3.52
N GLU A 136 8.76 -10.26 2.31
CA GLU A 136 9.66 -10.87 1.33
C GLU A 136 11.12 -10.94 1.82
N ALA A 137 11.56 -9.92 2.52
CA ALA A 137 12.87 -9.91 3.18
C ALA A 137 12.98 -11.04 4.20
N ASN A 138 11.97 -11.23 5.05
CA ASN A 138 11.94 -12.29 6.05
C ASN A 138 11.90 -13.67 5.39
N GLN A 139 11.13 -13.85 4.33
CA GLN A 139 11.12 -15.10 3.57
C GLN A 139 12.51 -15.42 3.00
N HIS A 140 13.16 -14.47 2.33
CA HIS A 140 14.46 -14.70 1.70
C HIS A 140 15.59 -14.92 2.72
N TRP A 141 15.70 -14.05 3.73
CA TRP A 141 16.85 -14.04 4.65
C TRP A 141 16.67 -14.89 5.91
N VAL A 142 15.44 -15.26 6.28
CA VAL A 142 15.16 -15.99 7.52
C VAL A 142 14.53 -17.34 7.24
N LEU A 143 13.36 -17.39 6.60
CA LEU A 143 12.61 -18.64 6.43
C LEU A 143 13.28 -19.59 5.43
N TYR A 144 13.70 -19.06 4.29
CA TYR A 144 14.26 -19.83 3.18
C TYR A 144 15.74 -19.55 2.95
N ALA A 145 16.45 -19.05 3.97
CA ALA A 145 17.86 -18.68 3.88
C ALA A 145 18.74 -19.81 3.32
N ASN A 146 18.46 -21.05 3.73
CA ASN A 146 19.20 -22.26 3.37
C ASN A 146 18.61 -22.99 2.15
N ASP A 147 17.56 -22.47 1.53
CA ASP A 147 16.99 -23.06 0.32
C ASP A 147 17.75 -22.53 -0.92
N PRO A 148 18.46 -23.40 -1.67
CA PRO A 148 19.24 -22.99 -2.84
C PRO A 148 18.38 -22.50 -4.02
N ILE A 149 17.07 -22.78 -4.02
CA ILE A 149 16.16 -22.30 -5.07
C ILE A 149 15.40 -21.03 -4.68
N ALA A 150 15.43 -20.65 -3.39
CA ALA A 150 14.80 -19.43 -2.92
C ALA A 150 15.58 -18.19 -3.36
N TYR A 151 14.86 -17.24 -3.97
CA TYR A 151 15.36 -15.94 -4.41
C TYR A 151 14.57 -14.84 -3.70
N PHE A 152 15.06 -13.60 -3.78
CA PHE A 152 14.30 -12.47 -3.28
C PHE A 152 13.23 -12.11 -4.32
N ASP A 153 11.96 -12.35 -3.99
CA ASP A 153 10.89 -12.25 -4.97
C ASP A 153 10.47 -10.79 -5.22
N TRP A 154 11.11 -10.18 -6.21
CA TRP A 154 10.78 -8.83 -6.66
C TRP A 154 9.36 -8.72 -7.23
N ASN A 155 8.77 -9.81 -7.73
CA ASN A 155 7.39 -9.81 -8.20
C ASN A 155 6.47 -9.52 -7.02
N ASP A 156 6.62 -10.25 -5.92
CA ASP A 156 5.79 -10.08 -4.74
C ASP A 156 5.98 -8.70 -4.10
N VAL A 157 7.20 -8.17 -4.06
CA VAL A 157 7.43 -6.78 -3.59
C VAL A 157 6.63 -5.75 -4.43
N VAL A 158 6.61 -5.91 -5.76
CA VAL A 158 5.83 -5.05 -6.67
C VAL A 158 4.33 -5.26 -6.49
N LEU A 159 3.88 -6.51 -6.36
CA LEU A 159 2.48 -6.84 -6.11
C LEU A 159 1.99 -6.29 -4.77
N ASN A 160 2.85 -6.29 -3.74
CA ASN A 160 2.57 -5.73 -2.42
C ASN A 160 2.38 -4.20 -2.49
N LEU A 161 3.22 -3.50 -3.27
CA LEU A 161 3.02 -2.07 -3.54
C LEU A 161 1.71 -1.83 -4.30
N LEU A 162 1.45 -2.62 -5.34
CA LEU A 162 0.25 -2.51 -6.15
C LEU A 162 -1.02 -2.73 -5.31
N ALA A 163 -1.00 -3.73 -4.43
CA ALA A 163 -2.05 -4.02 -3.46
C ALA A 163 -2.29 -2.85 -2.50
N ALA A 164 -1.22 -2.26 -1.95
CA ALA A 164 -1.31 -1.07 -1.11
C ALA A 164 -1.95 0.11 -1.85
N LEU A 165 -1.57 0.34 -3.10
CA LEU A 165 -2.19 1.35 -3.96
C LEU A 165 -3.65 1.05 -4.30
N GLY A 166 -4.00 -0.21 -4.50
CA GLY A 166 -5.39 -0.65 -4.68
C GLY A 166 -6.26 -0.30 -3.46
N GLY A 167 -5.75 -0.49 -2.25
CA GLY A 167 -6.39 -0.05 -1.02
C GLY A 167 -6.63 1.47 -0.98
N LEU A 168 -5.66 2.25 -1.48
CA LEU A 168 -5.78 3.71 -1.56
C LEU A 168 -6.89 4.19 -2.51
N VAL A 169 -7.04 3.53 -3.66
CA VAL A 169 -8.04 3.92 -4.69
C VAL A 169 -9.46 3.88 -4.12
N LEU A 170 -9.73 3.00 -3.15
CA LEU A 170 -11.03 2.83 -2.49
C LEU A 170 -11.26 3.81 -1.32
N LEU A 171 -10.23 4.55 -0.89
CA LEU A 171 -10.34 5.49 0.21
C LEU A 171 -10.86 6.86 -0.25
N PRO A 172 -11.62 7.60 0.58
CA PRO A 172 -12.02 8.96 0.30
C PRO A 172 -10.76 9.85 0.20
N GLN A 173 -10.49 10.40 -0.98
CA GLN A 173 -9.30 11.21 -1.19
C GLN A 173 -9.60 12.71 -1.14
N GLU A 174 -8.63 13.46 -0.64
CA GLU A 174 -8.57 14.90 -0.70
C GLU A 174 -8.24 15.38 -2.13
N ASN A 175 -8.31 16.70 -2.37
CA ASN A 175 -7.92 17.28 -3.65
C ASN A 175 -6.50 16.88 -4.01
N VAL A 176 -6.32 16.34 -5.21
CA VAL A 176 -5.03 15.83 -5.67
C VAL A 176 -4.15 16.96 -6.22
N ARG A 177 -2.86 16.94 -5.86
CA ARG A 177 -1.83 17.79 -6.45
C ARG A 177 -1.67 17.44 -7.92
N LYS A 178 -1.96 18.39 -8.81
CA LYS A 178 -1.70 18.23 -10.25
C LYS A 178 -0.22 18.50 -10.52
N VAL A 179 0.60 17.45 -10.52
CA VAL A 179 1.99 17.58 -10.96
C VAL A 179 2.03 17.59 -12.50
N PRO A 180 2.73 18.55 -13.13
CA PRO A 180 2.85 18.56 -14.59
C PRO A 180 3.44 17.24 -15.10
N THR A 181 2.84 16.65 -16.13
CA THR A 181 3.28 15.36 -16.71
C THR A 181 4.77 15.36 -17.06
N LYS A 182 5.31 16.48 -17.58
CA LYS A 182 6.75 16.62 -17.87
C LYS A 182 7.62 16.38 -16.63
N ARG A 183 7.20 16.83 -15.44
CA ARG A 183 7.94 16.60 -14.19
C ARG A 183 7.84 15.16 -13.72
N ILE A 184 6.67 14.52 -13.90
CA ILE A 184 6.48 13.09 -13.60
C ILE A 184 7.41 12.25 -14.49
N LEU A 185 7.39 12.50 -15.80
CA LEU A 185 8.25 11.80 -16.76
C LEU A 185 9.74 12.05 -16.50
N ALA A 186 10.13 13.30 -16.19
CA ALA A 186 11.52 13.61 -15.85
C ALA A 186 11.96 12.89 -14.56
N ALA A 187 11.11 12.86 -13.52
CA ALA A 187 11.40 12.14 -12.29
C ALA A 187 11.48 10.62 -12.52
N ALA A 188 10.58 10.04 -13.30
CA ALA A 188 10.60 8.64 -13.67
C ALA A 188 11.86 8.29 -14.48
N GLY A 189 12.25 9.14 -15.44
CA GLY A 189 13.48 8.98 -16.21
C GLY A 189 14.74 9.08 -15.36
N ALA A 190 14.81 10.08 -14.47
CA ALA A 190 15.92 10.24 -13.53
C ALA A 190 16.03 9.06 -12.55
N TRP A 191 14.89 8.57 -12.04
CA TRP A 191 14.84 7.37 -11.21
C TRP A 191 15.36 6.15 -11.96
N THR A 192 14.85 5.93 -13.17
CA THR A 192 15.25 4.80 -14.02
C THR A 192 16.75 4.80 -14.27
N LEU A 193 17.31 5.94 -14.66
CA LEU A 193 18.75 6.09 -14.89
C LEU A 193 19.56 5.87 -13.62
N GLY A 194 19.16 6.52 -12.51
CA GLY A 194 19.86 6.44 -11.24
C GLY A 194 19.86 5.02 -10.66
N MET A 195 18.73 4.33 -10.70
CA MET A 195 18.62 2.95 -10.21
C MET A 195 19.30 1.95 -11.13
N SER A 196 19.23 2.13 -12.46
CA SER A 196 19.99 1.30 -13.39
C SER A 196 21.49 1.40 -13.11
N LEU A 197 22.01 2.61 -12.90
CA LEU A 197 23.41 2.82 -12.55
C LEU A 197 23.75 2.21 -11.19
N LEU A 198 22.91 2.41 -10.18
CA LEU A 198 23.14 1.86 -8.85
C LEU A 198 23.18 0.32 -8.87
N VAL A 199 22.20 -0.30 -9.51
CA VAL A 199 22.12 -1.77 -9.58
C VAL A 199 23.24 -2.33 -10.45
N PHE A 200 23.61 -1.67 -11.55
CA PHE A 200 24.78 -2.04 -12.34
C PHE A 200 26.08 -2.00 -11.52
N LEU A 201 26.28 -0.96 -10.71
CA LEU A 201 27.47 -0.81 -9.88
C LEU A 201 27.53 -1.82 -8.73
N LEU A 202 26.38 -2.14 -8.12
CA LEU A 202 26.30 -3.08 -7.00
C LEU A 202 26.26 -4.54 -7.45
N ASN A 203 25.76 -4.79 -8.66
CA ASN A 203 25.51 -6.11 -9.22
C ASN A 203 24.90 -7.10 -8.19
N PRO A 204 23.70 -6.80 -7.64
CA PRO A 204 23.11 -7.59 -6.56
C PRO A 204 22.45 -8.89 -7.03
N ASP A 205 22.16 -9.02 -8.33
CA ASP A 205 21.41 -10.16 -8.89
C ASP A 205 22.06 -11.53 -8.63
N PRO A 206 23.39 -11.72 -8.72
CA PRO A 206 24.02 -12.99 -8.33
C PRO A 206 23.67 -13.44 -6.91
N TYR A 207 23.44 -12.50 -5.99
CA TYR A 207 23.04 -12.79 -4.62
C TYR A 207 21.52 -12.95 -4.48
N LEU A 208 20.75 -12.03 -5.05
CA LEU A 208 19.29 -11.97 -4.87
C LEU A 208 18.52 -12.97 -5.73
N MET A 209 18.98 -13.25 -6.95
CA MET A 209 18.31 -14.12 -7.93
C MET A 209 18.77 -15.58 -7.85
N ARG A 210 19.94 -15.84 -7.24
CA ARG A 210 20.55 -17.17 -7.07
C ARG A 210 20.47 -18.04 -8.33
N SER A 211 19.66 -19.10 -8.29
CA SER A 211 19.53 -20.14 -9.32
C SER A 211 18.39 -19.91 -10.31
N GLN A 212 17.72 -18.75 -10.24
CA GLN A 212 16.62 -18.44 -11.16
C GLN A 212 17.10 -18.27 -12.60
N LYS A 213 16.33 -18.84 -13.52
CA LYS A 213 16.58 -18.73 -14.96
C LYS A 213 16.21 -17.34 -15.44
N THR A 214 17.21 -16.53 -15.77
CA THR A 214 17.02 -15.17 -16.32
C THR A 214 17.32 -15.11 -17.83
N ASP A 215 17.61 -16.25 -18.44
CA ASP A 215 18.00 -16.41 -19.85
C ASP A 215 16.85 -16.11 -20.84
N SER A 216 15.61 -16.01 -20.33
CA SER A 216 14.41 -15.76 -21.13
C SER A 216 13.50 -14.80 -20.38
N PHE A 217 12.96 -13.82 -21.11
CA PHE A 217 12.04 -12.83 -20.53
C PHE A 217 10.74 -13.49 -20.03
N TRP A 218 10.17 -14.40 -20.82
CA TRP A 218 8.98 -15.16 -20.42
C TRP A 218 9.34 -16.58 -20.00
N LEU A 219 8.91 -16.96 -18.80
CA LEU A 219 8.95 -18.31 -18.26
C LEU A 219 7.55 -18.94 -18.27
N VAL A 220 7.50 -20.26 -18.19
CA VAL A 220 6.26 -21.02 -18.09
C VAL A 220 6.30 -21.86 -16.83
N SER A 221 5.30 -21.67 -15.97
CA SER A 221 5.21 -22.39 -14.70
C SER A 221 4.73 -23.83 -14.89
N SER A 222 4.83 -24.64 -13.84
CA SER A 222 4.29 -26.01 -13.81
C SER A 222 2.78 -26.08 -14.04
N VAL A 223 2.07 -24.96 -13.81
CA VAL A 223 0.62 -24.82 -14.03
C VAL A 223 0.28 -24.10 -15.34
N LYS A 224 1.25 -23.97 -16.25
CA LYS A 224 1.13 -23.35 -17.58
C LYS A 224 0.78 -21.85 -17.56
N THR A 225 1.11 -21.16 -16.47
CA THR A 225 1.05 -19.69 -16.43
C THR A 225 2.31 -19.14 -17.10
N HIS A 226 2.16 -18.16 -17.99
CA HIS A 226 3.27 -17.39 -18.52
C HIS A 226 3.57 -16.22 -17.57
N TYR A 227 4.82 -16.05 -17.18
CA TYR A 227 5.22 -15.02 -16.24
C TYR A 227 6.66 -14.56 -16.49
N HIS A 228 7.02 -13.42 -15.93
CA HIS A 228 8.36 -12.87 -15.92
C HIS A 228 8.84 -12.75 -14.47
N VAL A 229 10.09 -13.15 -14.19
CA VAL A 229 10.71 -12.94 -12.88
C VAL A 229 11.55 -11.68 -12.97
N LEU A 230 11.18 -10.68 -12.18
CA LEU A 230 11.88 -9.40 -12.15
C LEU A 230 13.28 -9.57 -11.54
N THR A 231 14.29 -9.03 -12.22
CA THR A 231 15.61 -8.76 -11.65
C THR A 231 15.55 -7.62 -10.62
N ALA A 232 16.62 -7.43 -9.84
CA ALA A 232 16.71 -6.30 -8.92
C ALA A 232 16.65 -4.95 -9.66
N THR A 233 17.18 -4.89 -10.88
CA THR A 233 17.09 -3.70 -11.72
C THR A 233 15.65 -3.40 -12.08
N GLU A 234 14.94 -4.38 -12.65
CA GLU A 234 13.55 -4.23 -13.09
C GLU A 234 12.61 -3.94 -11.92
N GLY A 235 12.75 -4.69 -10.81
CA GLY A 235 11.97 -4.49 -9.60
C GLY A 235 12.13 -3.07 -9.03
N THR A 236 13.37 -2.60 -8.87
CA THR A 236 13.63 -1.26 -8.29
C THR A 236 13.15 -0.13 -9.21
N ILE A 237 13.33 -0.27 -10.53
CA ILE A 237 12.81 0.69 -11.51
C ILE A 237 11.28 0.73 -11.44
N LEU A 238 10.63 -0.44 -11.49
CA LEU A 238 9.18 -0.55 -11.52
C LEU A 238 8.55 0.04 -10.25
N LEU A 239 9.09 -0.29 -9.06
CA LEU A 239 8.62 0.25 -7.78
C LEU A 239 8.64 1.79 -7.77
N GLY A 240 9.76 2.39 -8.15
CA GLY A 240 9.87 3.85 -8.14
C GLY A 240 9.04 4.52 -9.22
N VAL A 241 8.94 3.95 -10.42
CA VAL A 241 8.05 4.48 -11.47
C VAL A 241 6.60 4.45 -10.99
N VAL A 242 6.15 3.33 -10.40
CA VAL A 242 4.79 3.21 -9.84
C VAL A 242 4.55 4.24 -8.75
N LEU A 243 5.49 4.40 -7.80
CA LEU A 243 5.39 5.40 -6.74
C LEU A 243 5.37 6.83 -7.28
N ILE A 244 6.25 7.18 -8.24
CA ILE A 244 6.36 8.52 -8.82
C ILE A 244 5.10 8.87 -9.60
N VAL A 245 4.61 7.96 -10.45
CA VAL A 245 3.38 8.18 -11.23
C VAL A 245 2.19 8.31 -10.29
N THR A 246 2.09 7.43 -9.29
CA THR A 246 0.97 7.47 -8.35
C THR A 246 1.03 8.72 -7.49
N ALA A 247 2.20 9.13 -7.00
CA ALA A 247 2.35 10.39 -6.29
C ALA A 247 2.10 11.63 -7.18
N GLY A 248 2.46 11.57 -8.46
CA GLY A 248 2.18 12.66 -9.39
C GLY A 248 0.69 12.83 -9.71
N LEU A 249 -0.07 11.73 -9.69
CA LEU A 249 -1.46 11.66 -10.17
C LEU A 249 -2.52 11.51 -9.07
N TYR A 250 -2.14 11.11 -7.86
CA TYR A 250 -3.07 10.74 -6.78
C TYR A 250 -2.74 11.38 -5.43
N TRP A 251 -1.61 12.10 -5.29
CA TRP A 251 -1.18 12.61 -3.99
C TRP A 251 -2.00 13.83 -3.52
N PRO A 252 -2.53 13.86 -2.28
CA PRO A 252 -3.21 15.02 -1.73
C PRO A 252 -2.38 16.31 -1.81
N ASP A 253 -3.01 17.39 -2.29
CA ASP A 253 -2.44 18.72 -2.26
C ASP A 253 -2.53 19.30 -0.84
N ARG A 254 -1.45 19.14 -0.06
CA ARG A 254 -1.37 19.71 1.29
C ARG A 254 -1.45 21.24 1.32
N SER A 255 -1.24 21.94 0.19
CA SER A 255 -1.43 23.40 0.13
C SER A 255 -2.90 23.82 0.14
N ARG A 256 -3.81 22.85 -0.08
CA ARG A 256 -5.27 23.03 -0.04
C ARG A 256 -5.93 22.18 1.04
N ALA A 257 -5.17 21.55 1.93
CA ALA A 257 -5.74 21.12 3.19
C ALA A 257 -6.44 22.36 3.76
N PRO A 258 -7.73 22.29 4.14
CA PRO A 258 -8.34 23.42 4.82
C PRO A 258 -7.36 23.74 5.94
N ALA A 259 -6.83 24.97 5.94
CA ALA A 259 -6.17 25.50 7.12
C ALA A 259 -7.06 25.01 8.26
N VAL A 260 -6.47 24.31 9.24
CA VAL A 260 -7.20 24.02 10.45
C VAL A 260 -7.56 25.40 10.96
N ALA A 261 -8.73 25.89 10.55
CA ALA A 261 -9.45 26.92 11.21
C ALA A 261 -9.73 26.22 12.51
N ILE A 262 -8.80 26.39 13.46
CA ILE A 262 -9.11 26.32 14.87
C ILE A 262 -10.43 27.07 14.92
N PRO A 263 -11.55 26.38 15.19
CA PRO A 263 -12.84 27.05 15.19
C PRO A 263 -12.63 28.24 16.11
N LEU A 264 -12.93 29.46 15.65
CA LEU A 264 -12.88 30.66 16.51
C LEU A 264 -13.63 30.43 17.85
N LEU A 265 -14.55 29.46 17.88
CA LEU A 265 -15.22 28.92 19.05
C LEU A 265 -14.30 28.25 20.10
N ALA A 266 -13.18 27.64 19.70
CA ALA A 266 -12.20 27.06 20.61
C ALA A 266 -11.38 28.16 21.31
N GLU A 267 -11.02 29.24 20.61
CA GLU A 267 -10.38 30.42 21.20
C GLU A 267 -11.35 31.18 22.12
N GLU A 268 -12.59 31.43 21.69
CA GLU A 268 -13.62 32.04 22.53
C GLU A 268 -13.92 31.19 23.77
N GLY A 269 -13.97 29.87 23.63
CA GLY A 269 -14.16 28.95 24.75
C GLY A 269 -13.01 28.97 25.74
N TRP A 270 -11.77 29.09 25.25
CA TRP A 270 -10.57 29.22 26.07
C TRP A 270 -10.51 30.58 26.78
N LEU A 271 -10.79 31.67 26.07
CA LEU A 271 -10.88 33.04 26.62
C LEU A 271 -11.97 33.15 27.68
N ARG A 272 -13.17 32.63 27.42
CA ARG A 272 -14.28 32.60 28.41
C ARG A 272 -13.98 31.72 29.62
N ARG A 273 -13.12 30.70 29.50
CA ARG A 273 -12.65 29.88 30.64
C ARG A 273 -11.54 30.58 31.42
N ALA A 274 -10.61 31.23 30.73
CA ALA A 274 -9.56 32.04 31.34
C ALA A 274 -10.15 33.23 32.11
N GLU A 275 -11.15 33.91 31.55
CA GLU A 275 -11.84 35.03 32.18
C GLU A 275 -12.65 34.59 33.41
N ARG A 276 -13.35 33.45 33.33
CA ARG A 276 -14.04 32.86 34.50
C ARG A 276 -13.08 32.45 35.61
N ARG A 277 -11.89 31.95 35.28
CA ARG A 277 -10.84 31.63 36.27
C ARG A 277 -10.27 32.89 36.91
N ARG A 278 -10.04 33.96 36.15
CA ARG A 278 -9.61 35.27 36.69
C ARG A 278 -10.64 35.88 37.64
N ARG A 279 -11.93 35.83 37.28
CA ARG A 279 -13.03 36.32 38.15
C ARG A 279 -13.18 35.51 39.45
N ARG A 280 -12.94 34.19 39.41
CA ARG A 280 -12.96 33.34 40.63
C ARG A 280 -11.69 33.43 41.47
N GLY A 281 -10.56 33.81 40.87
CA GLY A 281 -9.26 33.95 41.53
C GLY A 281 -8.92 35.37 42.00
N GLY A 282 -9.85 36.33 41.93
CA GLY A 282 -9.66 37.69 42.46
C GLY A 282 -8.63 38.56 41.73
N GLN A 283 -8.19 38.20 40.52
CA GLN A 283 -7.22 38.99 39.76
C GLN A 283 -7.94 39.95 38.80
N THR A 284 -8.09 41.21 39.22
CA THR A 284 -8.51 42.34 38.40
C THR A 284 -7.28 43.04 37.82
N GLY A 285 -6.93 42.75 36.58
CA GLY A 285 -5.90 43.47 35.83
C GLY A 285 -6.35 43.68 34.38
N GLU A 286 -6.21 44.92 33.89
CA GLU A 286 -6.63 45.35 32.55
C GLU A 286 -5.92 44.57 31.44
N THR A 287 -6.67 44.24 30.39
CA THR A 287 -6.15 43.63 29.17
C THR A 287 -5.32 44.63 28.38
N PHE A 288 -4.05 44.29 28.16
CA PHE A 288 -3.11 44.98 27.27
C PHE A 288 -3.74 45.18 25.88
N ARG A 289 -3.82 46.44 25.43
CA ARG A 289 -4.16 46.80 24.05
C ARG A 289 -2.84 47.06 23.30
N PRO A 290 -2.52 46.32 22.24
CA PRO A 290 -1.41 46.71 21.38
C PRO A 290 -1.83 47.92 20.53
N ASN A 291 -0.93 48.91 20.42
CA ASN A 291 -1.00 49.97 19.42
C ASN A 291 -0.71 49.42 18.03
#